data_AF-A0A537BMB8-F1
#
_entry.id   AF-A0A537BMB8-F1
#
_cell.length_a   1.000
_cell.length_b   1.000
_cell.length_c   1.000
_cell.angle_alpha   90.00
_cell.angle_beta   90.00
_cell.angle_gamma   90.00
#
_symmetry.space_group_name_H-M   'P 1'
#
loop_
_entity.id
_entity.type
_entity.pdbx_description
1 polymer ?
#
loop_
_entity_poly.entity_id
_entity_poly.type
_entity_poly.pdbx_seq_one_letter_code
_entity_poly.pdbx_strand_id
1 'polypeptide(L)' 'MTTPLDNYLAAVPADKTSLTDDERIENIVPLPPPEHLIRFFPIQGTPVESLISETRRSVRQILHGRGDRLLVVM' A
#
# COMPACT_ATOMS: atom_id res chain seq x y z
N MET A 1 -23.19 7.63 17.32
CA MET A 1 -21.77 7.92 17.02
C MET A 1 -21.40 7.07 15.82
N THR A 2 -21.40 7.63 14.62
CA THR A 2 -21.04 6.92 13.39
C THR A 2 -19.52 6.84 13.32
N THR A 3 -18.97 5.64 13.33
CA THR A 3 -17.54 5.39 13.23
C THR A 3 -17.03 5.82 11.86
N PRO A 4 -15.91 6.58 11.74
CA PRO A 4 -15.40 7.05 10.46
C PRO A 4 -15.08 5.93 9.45
N LEU A 5 -14.94 4.69 9.91
CA LEU A 5 -14.64 3.52 9.09
C LEU A 5 -15.81 3.10 8.18
N ASP A 6 -17.06 3.39 8.58
CA ASP A 6 -18.27 2.86 7.93
C ASP A 6 -18.50 3.43 6.51
N ASN A 7 -17.93 4.60 6.21
CA ASN A 7 -18.04 5.23 4.89
C ASN A 7 -17.06 4.67 3.84
N TYR A 8 -16.06 3.87 4.23
CA TYR A 8 -15.01 3.38 3.32
C TYR A 8 -15.30 2.00 2.73
N LEU A 9 -16.23 1.26 3.30
CA LEU A 9 -16.61 -0.09 2.87
C LEU A 9 -17.95 -0.04 2.13
N ALA A 10 -18.10 0.90 1.18
CA ALA A 10 -19.27 0.94 0.31
C ALA A 10 -19.54 -0.48 -0.19
N ALA A 11 -20.72 -1.01 0.14
CA ALA A 11 -21.09 -2.38 -0.16
C ALA A 11 -20.96 -2.58 -1.67
N VAL A 12 -20.05 -3.46 -2.08
CA VAL A 12 -19.92 -3.85 -3.49
C VAL A 12 -21.22 -4.57 -3.83
N PRO A 13 -22.07 -4.03 -4.71
CA PRO A 13 -23.17 -4.82 -5.25
C PRO A 13 -22.52 -6.04 -5.90
N ALA A 14 -23.11 -7.24 -5.74
CA ALA A 14 -22.64 -8.41 -6.49
C ALA A 14 -22.80 -8.13 -7.98
N ASP A 15 -21.75 -7.58 -8.60
CA ASP A 15 -21.76 -7.00 -9.94
C ASP A 15 -21.55 -8.11 -10.96
N LYS A 16 -22.47 -9.09 -10.97
CA LYS A 16 -22.49 -10.13 -11.99
C LYS A 16 -23.01 -9.52 -13.28
N THR A 17 -22.08 -9.21 -14.18
CA THR A 17 -22.38 -8.54 -15.45
C THR A 17 -22.73 -9.52 -16.58
N SER A 18 -22.49 -10.82 -16.38
CA SER A 18 -22.75 -11.90 -17.32
C SER A 18 -23.19 -13.19 -16.62
N LEU A 19 -23.79 -14.11 -17.39
CA LEU A 19 -24.23 -15.44 -16.93
C LEU A 19 -23.06 -16.31 -16.43
N THR A 20 -21.87 -16.11 -16.99
CA THR A 20 -20.66 -16.87 -16.65
C THR A 20 -19.73 -16.11 -15.71
N ASP A 21 -20.20 -15.01 -15.14
CA ASP A 21 -19.38 -14.14 -14.28
C ASP A 21 -19.31 -14.71 -12.85
N ASP A 22 -18.12 -14.63 -12.25
CA ASP A 22 -17.84 -15.09 -10.88
C ASP A 22 -18.26 -16.54 -10.56
N GLU A 23 -18.25 -17.45 -11.54
CA GLU A 23 -18.68 -18.86 -11.37
C GLU A 23 -17.90 -19.63 -10.29
N ARG A 24 -16.68 -19.17 -9.96
CA ARG A 24 -15.79 -19.79 -8.96
C ARG A 24 -15.29 -18.81 -7.89
N ILE A 25 -15.91 -17.64 -7.77
CA ILE A 25 -15.55 -16.67 -6.73
C ILE A 25 -16.38 -16.95 -5.49
N GLU A 26 -15.72 -17.34 -4.41
CA GLU A 26 -16.37 -17.61 -3.12
C GLU A 26 -16.84 -16.32 -2.46
N ASN A 27 -16.01 -15.28 -2.48
CA ASN A 27 -16.32 -13.99 -1.87
C ASN A 27 -15.47 -12.87 -2.47
N ILE A 28 -16.06 -11.67 -2.55
CA ILE A 28 -15.38 -10.42 -2.91
C ILE A 28 -15.43 -9.52 -1.68
N VAL A 29 -14.26 -9.24 -1.10
CA VAL A 29 -14.15 -8.34 0.05
C VAL A 29 -13.51 -7.05 -0.41
N PRO A 30 -14.20 -5.89 -0.28
CA PRO A 30 -13.58 -4.61 -0.57
C PRO A 30 -12.44 -4.34 0.42
N LEU A 31 -11.26 -4.02 -0.12
CA LEU A 31 -10.15 -3.54 0.69
C LEU A 31 -10.34 -2.03 0.93
N PRO A 32 -10.01 -1.52 2.13
CA PRO A 32 -10.00 -0.10 2.37
C PRO A 32 -9.03 0.60 1.41
N PRO A 33 -9.36 1.82 0.93
CA PRO A 33 -8.56 2.51 -0.05
C PRO A 33 -7.16 2.85 0.50
N PRO A 34 -6.10 2.90 -0.32
CA PRO A 34 -4.74 3.13 0.17
C PRO A 34 -4.57 4.42 0.99
N GLU A 35 -5.34 5.46 0.67
CA GLU A 35 -5.35 6.74 1.39
C GLU A 35 -5.74 6.58 2.85
N HIS A 36 -6.51 5.54 3.18
CA HIS A 36 -6.84 5.19 4.55
C HIS A 36 -5.57 4.86 5.33
N LEU A 37 -4.77 3.91 4.86
CA LEU A 37 -3.54 3.48 5.55
C LEU A 37 -2.55 4.64 5.68
N ILE A 38 -2.39 5.46 4.64
CA ILE A 38 -1.47 6.60 4.64
C ILE A 38 -1.89 7.65 5.68
N ARG A 39 -3.19 7.91 5.86
CA ARG A 39 -3.69 8.87 6.86
C ARG A 39 -3.53 8.36 8.29
N PHE A 40 -3.71 7.07 8.53
CA PHE A 40 -3.55 6.48 9.87
C PHE A 40 -2.09 6.30 10.28
N PHE A 41 -1.20 6.08 9.32
CA PHE A 41 0.24 5.90 9.55
C PHE A 41 1.07 6.90 8.74
N PRO A 42 0.94 8.21 9.03
CA PRO A 42 1.69 9.23 8.30
C PRO A 42 3.17 9.14 8.66
N ILE A 43 4.03 9.19 7.64
CA ILE A 43 5.49 9.27 7.82
C ILE A 43 6.05 10.67 7.56
N GLN A 44 5.21 11.59 7.07
CA GLN A 44 5.65 12.95 6.74
C GLN A 44 6.18 13.67 7.99
N GLY A 45 7.38 14.24 7.89
CA GLY A 45 8.07 14.91 9.00
C GLY A 45 8.58 13.97 10.09
N THR A 46 8.45 12.65 9.91
CA THR A 46 8.99 11.66 10.85
C THR A 46 10.42 11.27 10.44
N PRO A 47 11.25 10.78 11.38
CA PRO A 47 12.57 10.24 11.05
C PRO A 47 12.55 9.09 10.02
N VAL A 48 11.42 8.39 9.89
CA VAL A 48 11.23 7.30 8.92
C VAL A 48 11.28 7.84 7.49
N GLU A 49 10.73 9.02 7.23
CA GLU A 49 10.78 9.64 5.89
C GLU A 49 12.23 9.96 5.47
N SER A 50 13.03 10.52 6.38
CA SER A 50 14.46 10.77 6.15
C SER A 50 15.21 9.47 5.91
N LEU A 51 14.99 8.46 6.76
CA LEU A 51 15.62 7.15 6.62
C LEU A 51 15.32 6.51 5.26
N ILE A 52 14.06 6.52 4.82
CA ILE A 52 13.66 5.98 3.51
C ILE A 52 14.37 6.73 2.38
N SER A 53 14.38 8.07 2.44
CA SER A 53 14.98 8.92 1.41
C SER A 53 16.49 8.71 1.29
N GLU A 54 17.19 8.65 2.42
CA GLU A 54 18.64 8.43 2.48
C GLU A 54 19.02 7.00 2.08
N THR A 55 18.23 6.01 2.49
CA THR A 55 18.44 4.61 2.10
C THR A 55 18.30 4.45 0.59
N ARG A 56 17.24 5.00 -0.01
CA ARG A 56 17.05 4.99 -1.49
C ARG A 56 18.21 5.66 -2.21
N ARG A 57 18.72 6.77 -1.69
CA ARG A 57 19.90 7.45 -2.25
C ARG A 57 21.14 6.56 -2.15
N SER A 58 21.39 5.94 -1.00
CA SER A 58 22.52 5.05 -0.77
C SER A 58 22.50 3.83 -1.69
N VAL A 59 21.34 3.16 -1.81
CA VAL A 59 21.15 2.03 -2.74
C VAL A 59 21.42 2.47 -4.17
N ARG A 60 20.94 3.65 -4.58
CA ARG A 60 21.21 4.20 -5.91
C ARG A 60 22.70 4.46 -6.17
N GLN A 61 23.48 4.88 -5.16
CA GLN A 61 24.94 5.00 -5.33
C GLN A 61 25.60 3.64 -5.57
N ILE A 62 25.20 2.60 -4.83
CA ILE A 62 25.70 1.23 -5.01
C ILE A 62 25.39 0.74 -6.43
N LEU A 63 24.13 0.88 -6.88
CA LEU A 63 23.70 0.43 -8.21
C LEU A 63 24.42 1.14 -9.37
N HIS A 64 24.90 2.38 -9.16
CA HIS A 64 25.66 3.13 -10.16
C HIS A 64 27.18 3.00 -10.02
N GLY A 65 27.68 2.11 -9.17
CA GLY A 65 29.12 1.93 -8.93
C GLY A 65 29.80 3.13 -8.25
N ARG A 66 29.00 4.01 -7.64
CA ARG A 66 29.47 5.19 -6.88
C ARG A 66 29.50 4.93 -5.37
N GLY A 67 29.01 3.77 -4.95
CA GLY A 67 29.15 3.22 -3.62
C GLY A 67 29.79 1.84 -3.72
N ASP A 68 30.83 1.61 -2.93
CA ASP A 68 31.62 0.38 -2.83
C ASP A 68 31.05 -0.62 -1.79
N ARG A 69 29.92 -0.28 -1.18
CA ARG A 69 29.25 -1.09 -0.15
C ARG A 69 28.41 -2.20 -0.76
N LEU A 70 28.30 -3.31 -0.04
CA LEU A 70 27.40 -4.42 -0.35
C LEU A 70 26.00 -4.15 0.23
N LEU A 71 24.95 -4.32 -0.58
CA LEU A 71 23.56 -4.30 -0.12
C LEU A 71 23.16 -5.69 0.38
N VAL A 72 22.58 -5.77 1.59
CA VAL A 72 22.07 -7.02 2.19
C VAL A 72 20.59 -6.85 2.51
N VAL A 73 19.76 -7.82 2.14
CA VAL A 73 18.33 -7.90 2.47
C VAL A 73 18.13 -9.17 3.30
N MET A 74 17.58 -9.03 4.50
CA MET A 74 17.33 -10.10 5.46
C MET A 74 15.83 -10.31 5.68
#